data_AF-A0A368S3K6-F1
#
_entry.id   AF-A0A368S3K6-F1
#
_cell.length_a   1.000
_cell.length_b   1.000
_cell.length_c   1.000
_cell.angle_alpha   90.00
_cell.angle_beta   90.00
_cell.angle_gamma   90.00
#
_symmetry.space_group_name_H-M   'P 1'
#
loop_
_entity.id
_entity.type
_entity.pdbx_description
1 polymer ?
#
loop_
_entity_poly.entity_id
_entity_poly.type
_entity_poly.pdbx_seq_one_letter_code
_entity_poly.pdbx_strand_id
1 'polypeptide(L)'
;MDRGKRKTGDLHGRVKPSKELEESEDPDQIQMVVLEVVGGGDSDEDRADGDPLMQETEHLNPTGIVGDELDEGQGRSAYLVACHWDWSEYSKPYAVYKVDVATSYPSRVKWKRLHRVARLVTVAGGKTFTSVRSMHRVWIIGVGGDPGDTVIFDTKTKKVIHGPTLNSKKWCPVLTTVGDKVYALSKTPSWLSDPDFPPWFEVLDLSKAKVVTVDGCSHLEGCSWIELPHPPCFPWKLTPLDYMMLPVVVVKSYVLVDTYILVSFNQLWGTYAFDTNSVDWHKVDNQLLPFIGRATPHGSLFLGLSKHNGPINAYRINVTTPDKDHAPNLSITVLPVKYMDNEVDAGPCFFSLEDGCFCSFSFSLDSCSITLHPKKRELFPKEAHLNLRTYQTENPSSLEVQEETLLAVNPEVAVCSQWEQAFKICSSHGFCPSAFALLSV
;
A
#
# COMPACT_ATOMS: atom_id res chain seq x y z
N MET A 1 56.71 54.60 -7.63
CA MET A 1 57.33 54.13 -8.89
C MET A 1 56.85 52.70 -9.07
N ASP A 2 56.18 52.25 -10.12
CA ASP A 2 55.81 52.83 -11.41
C ASP A 2 54.55 52.09 -11.94
N ARG A 3 53.92 52.70 -12.96
CA ARG A 3 52.65 52.43 -13.67
C ARG A 3 52.51 50.96 -14.17
N GLY A 4 51.35 50.32 -14.39
CA GLY A 4 50.00 50.74 -14.79
C GLY A 4 49.69 50.28 -16.23
N LYS A 5 48.64 49.47 -16.47
CA LYS A 5 47.74 49.55 -17.67
C LYS A 5 46.58 48.51 -17.68
N ARG A 6 45.42 49.02 -18.09
CA ARG A 6 44.11 48.38 -18.40
C ARG A 6 44.10 47.78 -19.82
N LYS A 7 43.23 46.80 -20.12
CA LYS A 7 41.95 46.94 -20.90
C LYS A 7 41.38 45.61 -21.44
N THR A 8 40.07 45.70 -21.69
CA THR A 8 38.99 44.80 -22.12
C THR A 8 38.86 44.53 -23.64
N GLY A 9 38.09 43.47 -23.99
CA GLY A 9 37.31 43.26 -25.24
C GLY A 9 38.01 42.42 -26.33
N ASP A 10 37.36 41.67 -27.23
CA ASP A 10 35.96 41.30 -27.48
C ASP A 10 35.92 40.17 -28.56
N LEU A 11 34.82 39.42 -28.59
CA LEU A 11 34.16 38.63 -29.67
C LEU A 11 34.84 38.36 -31.05
N HIS A 12 34.79 37.09 -31.54
CA HIS A 12 34.06 36.64 -32.75
C HIS A 12 34.40 35.20 -33.22
N GLY A 13 33.39 34.48 -33.72
CA GLY A 13 33.58 33.26 -34.52
C GLY A 13 32.34 32.36 -34.63
N ARG A 14 31.38 32.71 -35.51
CA ARG A 14 30.26 31.85 -35.95
C ARG A 14 30.39 31.64 -37.46
N VAL A 15 30.60 30.40 -37.94
CA VAL A 15 30.20 29.93 -39.29
C VAL A 15 29.86 28.42 -39.21
N LYS A 16 28.98 27.99 -40.11
CA LYS A 16 27.99 26.90 -40.05
C LYS A 16 28.34 25.78 -41.11
N PRO A 17 27.44 24.86 -41.52
CA PRO A 17 27.48 23.40 -41.32
C PRO A 17 27.81 22.55 -42.58
N SER A 18 27.93 21.23 -42.44
CA SER A 18 27.81 20.18 -43.49
C SER A 18 27.97 18.80 -42.82
N LYS A 19 27.36 17.68 -43.21
CA LYS A 19 26.56 17.27 -44.37
C LYS A 19 25.76 16.02 -43.96
N GLU A 20 24.54 15.90 -44.46
CA GLU A 20 23.84 14.62 -44.60
C GLU A 20 24.64 13.68 -45.51
N LEU A 21 24.64 12.39 -45.19
CA LEU A 21 24.96 11.33 -46.14
C LEU A 21 23.95 10.20 -45.96
N GLU A 22 23.35 9.87 -47.10
CA GLU A 22 22.29 8.90 -47.35
C GLU A 22 22.74 7.44 -47.19
N GLU A 23 21.71 6.58 -47.19
CA GLU A 23 21.67 5.13 -47.25
C GLU A 23 22.58 4.48 -48.33
N SER A 24 23.04 3.25 -48.07
CA SER A 24 22.68 2.04 -48.84
C SER A 24 23.60 0.84 -48.54
N GLU A 25 22.95 -0.34 -48.47
CA GLU A 25 23.39 -1.68 -48.97
C GLU A 25 24.63 -2.35 -48.35
N ASP A 26 24.69 -3.67 -48.08
CA ASP A 26 23.78 -4.83 -48.12
C ASP A 26 24.51 -5.98 -47.34
N PRO A 27 23.86 -7.09 -46.99
CA PRO A 27 24.35 -8.13 -46.08
C PRO A 27 25.09 -9.25 -46.83
N ASP A 28 25.88 -10.05 -46.10
CA ASP A 28 25.99 -11.48 -46.43
C ASP A 28 26.60 -12.34 -45.30
N GLN A 29 25.81 -13.36 -44.95
CA GLN A 29 26.17 -14.77 -44.74
C GLN A 29 27.12 -15.17 -43.60
N ILE A 30 26.63 -16.05 -42.72
CA ILE A 30 26.88 -17.51 -42.85
C ILE A 30 25.75 -18.28 -42.15
N GLN A 31 25.26 -19.25 -42.90
CA GLN A 31 24.23 -20.26 -42.64
C GLN A 31 24.86 -21.50 -42.00
N MET A 32 24.14 -22.23 -41.13
CA MET A 32 24.21 -23.70 -41.07
C MET A 32 22.92 -24.28 -40.43
N VAL A 33 22.09 -24.86 -41.32
CA VAL A 33 21.44 -26.20 -41.23
C VAL A 33 20.48 -26.44 -40.05
N VAL A 34 19.15 -26.39 -40.23
CA VAL A 34 18.20 -27.34 -40.89
C VAL A 34 18.18 -28.75 -40.28
N LEU A 35 17.03 -29.10 -39.67
CA LEU A 35 16.40 -30.41 -39.86
C LEU A 35 14.88 -30.26 -39.79
N GLU A 36 14.28 -30.14 -40.98
CA GLU A 36 12.87 -30.44 -41.26
C GLU A 36 12.70 -31.93 -41.55
N VAL A 37 11.56 -32.49 -41.13
CA VAL A 37 10.69 -33.44 -41.87
C VAL A 37 9.30 -33.21 -41.24
N VAL A 38 8.26 -32.60 -41.82
CA VAL A 38 7.53 -32.66 -43.12
C VAL A 38 6.74 -33.95 -43.36
N GLY A 39 5.44 -33.74 -43.61
CA GLY A 39 4.47 -34.65 -44.21
C GLY A 39 3.12 -34.49 -43.50
N GLY A 40 2.17 -33.64 -43.94
CA GLY A 40 1.69 -33.43 -45.31
C GLY A 40 0.71 -34.55 -45.68
N GLY A 41 -0.54 -34.35 -46.09
CA GLY A 41 -1.28 -33.14 -46.45
C GLY A 41 -2.75 -33.49 -46.78
N ASP A 42 -3.51 -32.44 -47.05
CA ASP A 42 -4.55 -32.25 -48.07
C ASP A 42 -5.60 -33.36 -48.33
N SER A 43 -6.88 -32.99 -48.31
CA SER A 43 -7.51 -32.30 -49.46
C SER A 43 -9.01 -32.06 -49.24
N ASP A 44 -9.48 -30.95 -49.80
CA ASP A 44 -10.82 -30.38 -49.86
C ASP A 44 -11.89 -31.21 -50.61
N GLU A 45 -13.17 -30.96 -50.29
CA GLU A 45 -14.21 -30.39 -51.19
C GLU A 45 -15.66 -30.85 -50.88
N ASP A 46 -16.52 -29.84 -50.65
CA ASP A 46 -17.87 -29.60 -51.20
C ASP A 46 -19.17 -30.40 -50.84
N ARG A 47 -20.19 -29.58 -50.50
CA ARG A 47 -21.64 -29.57 -50.87
C ARG A 47 -22.74 -30.23 -49.99
N ALA A 48 -23.54 -29.32 -49.41
CA ALA A 48 -24.98 -29.05 -49.62
C ALA A 48 -26.10 -30.12 -49.43
N ASP A 49 -27.16 -29.61 -48.77
CA ASP A 49 -28.60 -29.91 -48.81
C ASP A 49 -29.21 -31.06 -47.99
N GLY A 50 -30.24 -30.70 -47.21
CA GLY A 50 -31.38 -31.58 -46.88
C GLY A 50 -31.94 -31.46 -45.46
N ASP A 51 -32.83 -30.49 -45.21
CA ASP A 51 -33.91 -30.61 -44.21
C ASP A 51 -35.15 -31.22 -44.91
N PRO A 52 -36.16 -31.86 -44.24
CA PRO A 52 -37.06 -31.09 -43.37
C PRO A 52 -37.91 -31.83 -42.28
N LEU A 53 -38.57 -30.99 -41.45
CA LEU A 53 -40.02 -30.95 -41.10
C LEU A 53 -40.57 -31.43 -39.73
N MET A 54 -41.41 -30.52 -39.17
CA MET A 54 -42.44 -30.60 -38.11
C MET A 54 -41.97 -30.18 -36.70
N GLN A 55 -42.56 -29.20 -35.99
CA GLN A 55 -43.79 -28.42 -36.15
C GLN A 55 -43.66 -27.12 -35.34
N GLU A 56 -44.12 -26.01 -35.92
CA GLU A 56 -44.34 -24.73 -35.24
C GLU A 56 -45.53 -24.84 -34.27
N THR A 57 -45.41 -24.22 -33.10
CA THR A 57 -46.55 -23.56 -32.46
C THR A 57 -46.07 -22.22 -31.95
N GLU A 58 -46.49 -21.17 -32.64
CA GLU A 58 -46.27 -19.78 -32.28
C GLU A 58 -46.96 -19.47 -30.94
N HIS A 59 -46.20 -18.96 -29.97
CA HIS A 59 -46.71 -18.00 -29.01
C HIS A 59 -45.71 -16.84 -28.89
N LEU A 60 -46.21 -15.66 -29.24
CA LEU A 60 -45.51 -14.39 -29.36
C LEU A 60 -44.91 -13.93 -28.00
N ASN A 61 -43.56 -13.84 -27.95
CA ASN A 61 -42.64 -12.76 -27.47
C ASN A 61 -43.09 -11.68 -26.42
N PRO A 62 -42.15 -10.93 -25.76
CA PRO A 62 -40.67 -10.99 -25.85
C PRO A 62 -39.90 -10.82 -24.52
N THR A 63 -38.57 -10.92 -24.65
CA THR A 63 -37.50 -10.21 -23.92
C THR A 63 -36.78 -10.99 -22.83
N GLY A 64 -35.57 -11.43 -23.20
CA GLY A 64 -34.60 -12.03 -22.30
C GLY A 64 -34.07 -11.05 -21.27
N ILE A 65 -33.79 -11.59 -20.09
CA ILE A 65 -32.83 -11.03 -19.16
C ILE A 65 -31.86 -12.18 -18.92
N VAL A 66 -30.67 -12.03 -19.51
CA VAL A 66 -29.46 -12.71 -19.10
C VAL A 66 -29.35 -12.49 -17.59
N GLY A 67 -29.34 -13.59 -16.83
CA GLY A 67 -29.12 -13.55 -15.39
C GLY A 67 -27.74 -13.00 -15.12
N ASP A 68 -27.68 -11.68 -14.92
CA ASP A 68 -26.56 -10.99 -14.32
C ASP A 68 -26.23 -11.68 -12.99
N GLU A 69 -24.93 -11.83 -12.79
CA GLU A 69 -24.26 -12.35 -11.62
C GLU A 69 -24.92 -11.83 -10.34
N LEU A 70 -25.71 -12.71 -9.74
CA LEU A 70 -26.23 -12.56 -8.39
C LEU A 70 -25.05 -12.53 -7.43
N ASP A 71 -24.80 -11.34 -6.90
CA ASP A 71 -24.29 -11.10 -5.55
C ASP A 71 -22.95 -11.79 -5.24
N GLU A 72 -21.85 -11.23 -5.76
CA GLU A 72 -20.53 -11.40 -5.12
C GLU A 72 -20.71 -10.96 -3.66
N GLY A 73 -20.66 -11.95 -2.77
CA GLY A 73 -20.91 -11.79 -1.34
C GLY A 73 -20.26 -10.54 -0.77
N GLN A 74 -21.02 -9.94 0.15
CA GLN A 74 -20.77 -8.75 0.96
C GLN A 74 -19.51 -8.88 1.84
N GLY A 75 -18.36 -9.20 1.24
CA GLY A 75 -17.07 -9.44 1.87
C GLY A 75 -16.05 -8.42 1.37
N ARG A 76 -15.35 -7.79 2.30
CA ARG A 76 -14.25 -6.86 2.02
C ARG A 76 -13.24 -7.49 1.07
N SER A 77 -12.97 -6.82 -0.05
CA SER A 77 -11.96 -7.24 -1.01
C SER A 77 -10.57 -6.85 -0.52
N ALA A 78 -9.59 -7.74 -0.64
CA ALA A 78 -8.20 -7.39 -0.41
C ALA A 78 -7.58 -6.83 -1.70
N TYR A 79 -6.71 -5.84 -1.56
CA TYR A 79 -6.01 -5.22 -2.68
C TYR A 79 -4.51 -5.15 -2.41
N LEU A 80 -3.73 -5.62 -3.38
CA LEU A 80 -2.29 -5.45 -3.39
C LEU A 80 -1.93 -4.24 -4.26
N VAL A 81 -1.22 -3.28 -3.68
CA VAL A 81 -0.56 -2.21 -4.40
C VAL A 81 0.92 -2.55 -4.49
N ALA A 82 1.43 -2.71 -5.72
CA ALA A 82 2.82 -3.05 -5.97
C ALA A 82 3.50 -1.95 -6.79
N CYS A 83 4.68 -1.52 -6.35
CA CYS A 83 5.54 -0.64 -7.14
C CYS A 83 6.34 -1.45 -8.16
N HIS A 84 6.05 -1.18 -9.43
CA HIS A 84 6.89 -1.47 -10.56
C HIS A 84 7.95 -0.38 -10.71
N TRP A 85 9.13 -0.80 -11.15
CA TRP A 85 10.21 0.11 -11.54
C TRP A 85 9.84 0.73 -12.89
N ASP A 86 9.25 1.92 -12.96
CA ASP A 86 9.15 2.69 -14.21
C ASP A 86 9.71 4.09 -13.92
N TRP A 87 10.81 4.45 -14.58
CA TRP A 87 11.68 5.60 -14.24
C TRP A 87 11.53 6.76 -15.20
N SER A 88 10.45 6.74 -15.97
CA SER A 88 10.01 7.91 -16.72
C SER A 88 9.26 8.87 -15.79
N GLU A 89 9.36 10.18 -16.03
CA GLU A 89 8.53 11.18 -15.33
C GLU A 89 7.02 10.96 -15.56
N TYR A 90 6.67 10.20 -16.62
CA TYR A 90 5.30 9.80 -16.99
C TYR A 90 4.94 8.37 -16.57
N SER A 91 5.81 7.75 -15.77
CA SER A 91 5.62 6.37 -15.34
C SER A 91 4.37 6.21 -14.51
N LYS A 92 3.76 5.03 -14.59
CA LYS A 92 2.68 4.62 -13.67
C LYS A 92 3.24 3.52 -12.77
N PRO A 93 4.06 3.88 -11.77
CA PRO A 93 4.90 2.93 -11.07
C PRO A 93 4.08 2.01 -10.18
N TYR A 94 2.92 2.44 -9.68
CA TYR A 94 2.10 1.57 -8.83
C TYR A 94 1.00 0.89 -9.62
N ALA A 95 0.88 -0.43 -9.45
CA ALA A 95 -0.26 -1.19 -9.93
C ALA A 95 -1.09 -1.70 -8.76
N VAL A 96 -2.41 -1.69 -8.95
CA VAL A 96 -3.37 -2.24 -8.01
C VAL A 96 -3.86 -3.58 -8.55
N TYR A 97 -3.90 -4.59 -7.69
CA TYR A 97 -4.39 -5.93 -7.97
C TYR A 97 -5.49 -6.27 -6.96
N LYS A 98 -6.65 -6.76 -7.41
CA LYS A 98 -7.67 -7.34 -6.53
C LYS A 98 -7.18 -8.74 -6.13
N VAL A 99 -7.22 -9.06 -4.85
CA VAL A 99 -6.81 -10.34 -4.28
C VAL A 99 -8.04 -11.00 -3.66
N ASP A 100 -8.50 -12.08 -4.28
CA ASP A 100 -9.64 -12.84 -3.76
C ASP A 100 -9.16 -13.76 -2.64
N VAL A 101 -9.54 -13.41 -1.41
CA VAL A 101 -9.17 -14.15 -0.20
C VAL A 101 -10.05 -15.39 -0.08
N ALA A 102 -9.42 -16.55 0.03
CA ALA A 102 -10.12 -17.79 0.32
C ALA A 102 -10.53 -17.84 1.80
N THR A 103 -11.81 -18.06 2.05
CA THR A 103 -12.41 -18.32 3.37
C THR A 103 -12.79 -19.80 3.55
N SER A 104 -12.45 -20.66 2.58
CA SER A 104 -12.69 -22.10 2.59
C SER A 104 -11.59 -22.83 1.84
N TYR A 105 -11.44 -24.14 2.08
CA TYR A 105 -10.40 -24.96 1.46
C TYR A 105 -10.40 -24.83 -0.08
N PRO A 106 -9.32 -24.30 -0.69
CA PRO A 106 -9.24 -24.26 -2.14
C PRO A 106 -9.08 -25.69 -2.66
N SER A 107 -9.84 -26.03 -3.70
CA SER A 107 -9.90 -27.39 -4.24
C SER A 107 -8.56 -27.88 -4.81
N ARG A 108 -7.62 -26.98 -5.16
CA ARG A 108 -6.21 -27.27 -5.50
C ARG A 108 -5.31 -26.05 -5.29
N VAL A 109 -4.09 -26.25 -4.78
CA VAL A 109 -3.02 -25.23 -4.78
C VAL A 109 -2.43 -25.14 -6.19
N LYS A 110 -3.02 -24.30 -7.03
CA LYS A 110 -2.40 -23.85 -8.30
C LYS A 110 -2.11 -22.38 -8.20
N TRP A 111 -0.99 -21.97 -8.78
CA TRP A 111 -0.60 -20.58 -8.84
C TRP A 111 -1.62 -19.79 -9.66
N LYS A 112 -2.27 -18.82 -9.01
CA LYS A 112 -3.20 -17.91 -9.67
C LYS A 112 -2.47 -16.67 -10.14
N ARG A 113 -2.68 -16.27 -11.39
CA ARG A 113 -2.16 -14.99 -11.89
C ARG A 113 -3.07 -13.88 -11.38
N LEU A 114 -2.53 -12.90 -10.65
CA LEU A 114 -3.34 -11.75 -10.24
C LEU A 114 -3.53 -10.80 -11.42
N HIS A 115 -4.79 -10.42 -11.65
CA HIS A 115 -5.14 -9.43 -12.65
C HIS A 115 -4.99 -8.02 -12.09
N ARG A 116 -4.25 -7.19 -12.81
CA ARG A 116 -4.10 -5.77 -12.49
C ARG A 116 -5.41 -5.05 -12.79
N VAL A 117 -5.98 -4.38 -11.79
CA VAL A 117 -7.22 -3.61 -11.93
C VAL A 117 -6.97 -2.15 -12.28
N ALA A 118 -5.81 -1.59 -11.89
CA ALA A 118 -5.45 -0.22 -12.22
C ALA A 118 -3.94 0.01 -12.21
N ARG A 119 -3.54 1.13 -12.82
CA ARG A 119 -2.20 1.72 -12.71
C ARG A 119 -2.34 3.15 -12.19
N LEU A 120 -1.65 3.45 -11.10
CA LEU A 120 -1.69 4.76 -10.46
C LEU A 120 -0.70 5.69 -11.16
N VAL A 121 -1.20 6.82 -11.66
CA VAL A 121 -0.38 7.85 -12.29
C VAL A 121 0.17 8.74 -11.19
N THR A 122 1.42 8.52 -10.80
CA THR A 122 2.03 9.18 -9.64
C THR A 122 3.54 8.94 -9.67
N VAL A 123 4.33 9.74 -8.95
CA VAL A 123 5.80 9.57 -8.94
C VAL A 123 6.20 8.28 -8.20
N ALA A 124 7.28 7.64 -8.66
CA ALA A 124 7.78 6.41 -8.05
C ALA A 124 8.49 6.68 -6.72
N GLY A 125 8.22 5.82 -5.73
CA GLY A 125 8.94 5.81 -4.45
C GLY A 125 8.33 6.69 -3.36
N GLY A 126 8.68 6.39 -2.11
CA GLY A 126 8.32 7.21 -0.95
C GLY A 126 6.84 7.22 -0.57
N LYS A 127 5.99 6.43 -1.23
CA LYS A 127 4.55 6.37 -0.93
C LYS A 127 4.22 5.32 0.11
N THR A 128 3.26 5.66 0.95
CA THR A 128 2.54 4.71 1.81
C THR A 128 1.08 4.72 1.39
N PHE A 129 0.41 3.58 1.55
CA PHE A 129 -0.99 3.43 1.16
C PHE A 129 -1.85 3.09 2.37
N THR A 130 -3.08 3.59 2.37
CA THR A 130 -4.11 3.24 3.35
C THR A 130 -5.47 3.13 2.64
N SER A 131 -6.46 2.57 3.33
CA SER A 131 -7.85 2.53 2.86
C SER A 131 -8.72 3.53 3.63
N VAL A 132 -9.62 4.19 2.90
CA VAL A 132 -10.71 5.00 3.46
C VAL A 132 -12.02 4.33 3.06
N ARG A 133 -12.83 4.02 4.05
CA ARG A 133 -14.15 3.43 3.87
C ARG A 133 -15.20 4.27 4.59
N SER A 134 -16.15 4.77 3.82
CA SER A 134 -17.38 5.38 4.32
C SER A 134 -18.56 4.91 3.49
N MET A 135 -19.79 5.31 3.86
CA MET A 135 -21.01 4.90 3.14
C MET A 135 -20.93 5.18 1.64
N HIS A 136 -20.28 6.28 1.26
CA HIS A 136 -20.18 6.71 -0.12
C HIS A 136 -18.85 6.35 -0.78
N ARG A 137 -17.80 6.03 -0.03
CA ARG A 137 -16.42 5.94 -0.55
C ARG A 137 -15.73 4.69 -0.10
N VAL A 138 -15.05 4.06 -1.04
CA VAL A 138 -14.28 2.85 -0.82
C VAL A 138 -13.00 3.03 -1.62
N TRP A 139 -12.02 3.68 -0.99
CA TRP A 139 -10.87 4.26 -1.67
C TRP A 139 -9.57 3.71 -1.12
N ILE A 140 -8.62 3.46 -2.01
CA ILE A 140 -7.21 3.24 -1.68
C ILE A 140 -6.48 4.55 -1.92
N ILE A 141 -5.80 5.07 -0.90
CA ILE A 141 -5.14 6.36 -0.95
C ILE A 141 -3.64 6.15 -0.75
N GLY A 142 -2.84 6.59 -1.72
CA GLY A 142 -1.39 6.66 -1.66
C GLY A 142 -0.91 8.08 -1.40
N VAL A 143 -0.05 8.26 -0.40
CA VAL A 143 0.47 9.57 0.02
C VAL A 143 1.97 9.49 0.22
N GLY A 144 2.69 10.56 -0.14
CA GLY A 144 4.12 10.72 0.10
C GLY A 144 4.97 10.71 -1.16
N GLY A 145 6.28 10.63 -0.97
CA GLY A 145 7.31 10.78 -2.01
C GLY A 145 7.72 12.23 -2.21
N ASP A 146 8.41 12.49 -3.32
CA ASP A 146 8.76 13.83 -3.82
C ASP A 146 8.12 13.96 -5.21
N PRO A 147 7.04 14.76 -5.36
CA PRO A 147 6.74 15.99 -4.63
C PRO A 147 5.78 15.88 -3.43
N GLY A 148 5.45 14.67 -2.95
CA GLY A 148 4.51 14.49 -1.83
C GLY A 148 3.05 14.48 -2.29
N ASP A 149 2.80 13.98 -3.50
CA ASP A 149 1.49 13.92 -4.13
C ASP A 149 0.59 12.84 -3.53
N THR A 150 -0.72 13.10 -3.61
CA THR A 150 -1.78 12.17 -3.21
C THR A 150 -2.42 11.53 -4.44
N VAL A 151 -2.49 10.21 -4.47
CA VAL A 151 -3.18 9.46 -5.52
C VAL A 151 -4.24 8.56 -4.89
N ILE A 152 -5.41 8.49 -5.52
CA ILE A 152 -6.56 7.76 -5.00
C ILE A 152 -7.03 6.79 -6.08
N PHE A 153 -7.30 5.56 -5.68
CA PHE A 153 -7.99 4.59 -6.50
C PHE A 153 -9.37 4.33 -5.91
N ASP A 154 -10.40 4.70 -6.67
CA ASP A 154 -11.79 4.38 -6.34
C ASP A 154 -12.07 2.94 -6.74
N THR A 155 -12.31 2.07 -5.75
CA THR A 155 -12.50 0.64 -6.04
C THR A 155 -13.87 0.35 -6.66
N LYS A 156 -14.88 1.21 -6.45
CA LYS A 156 -16.22 1.06 -7.03
C LYS A 156 -16.20 1.44 -8.50
N THR A 157 -15.68 2.64 -8.81
CA THR A 157 -15.66 3.13 -10.20
C THR A 157 -14.43 2.68 -10.98
N LYS A 158 -13.46 2.06 -10.33
CA LYS A 158 -12.14 1.66 -10.87
C LYS A 158 -11.38 2.84 -11.51
N LYS A 159 -11.58 4.06 -10.99
CA LYS A 159 -10.94 5.29 -11.49
C LYS A 159 -9.77 5.69 -10.61
N VAL A 160 -8.77 6.31 -11.23
CA VAL A 160 -7.67 6.97 -10.54
C VAL A 160 -8.01 8.45 -10.41
N ILE A 161 -7.89 8.98 -9.21
CA ILE A 161 -8.22 10.36 -8.85
C ILE A 161 -6.98 11.00 -8.23
N HIS A 162 -6.61 12.18 -8.69
CA HIS A 162 -5.51 12.96 -8.11
C HIS A 162 -6.01 13.78 -6.93
N GLY A 163 -5.31 13.67 -5.80
CA GLY A 163 -5.57 14.48 -4.60
C GLY A 163 -4.61 15.67 -4.49
N PRO A 164 -4.78 16.51 -3.45
CA PRO A 164 -3.86 17.61 -3.17
C PRO A 164 -2.48 17.08 -2.75
N THR A 165 -1.44 17.86 -3.01
CA THR A 165 -0.07 17.61 -2.53
C THR A 165 0.04 17.96 -1.04
N LEU A 166 0.84 17.21 -0.29
CA LEU A 166 1.19 17.54 1.10
C LEU A 166 1.82 18.95 1.20
N ASN A 167 1.67 19.62 2.35
CA ASN A 167 2.33 20.91 2.56
C ASN A 167 3.85 20.75 2.72
N SER A 168 4.32 19.65 3.31
CA SER A 168 5.72 19.23 3.26
C SER A 168 5.83 17.80 2.73
N LYS A 169 6.82 17.58 1.86
CA LYS A 169 7.13 16.27 1.27
C LYS A 169 7.46 15.29 2.38
N LYS A 170 6.94 14.05 2.33
CA LYS A 170 7.21 13.01 3.33
C LYS A 170 7.62 11.72 2.65
N TRP A 171 8.70 11.10 3.13
CA TRP A 171 9.15 9.83 2.59
C TRP A 171 8.60 8.67 3.42
N CYS A 172 7.74 7.86 2.80
CA CYS A 172 7.04 6.74 3.42
C CYS A 172 6.35 7.13 4.75
N PRO A 173 5.44 8.12 4.72
CA PRO A 173 4.78 8.61 5.94
C PRO A 173 3.98 7.50 6.62
N VAL A 174 3.83 7.62 7.94
CA VAL A 174 2.84 6.84 8.69
C VAL A 174 1.46 7.35 8.34
N LEU A 175 0.58 6.45 7.88
CA LEU A 175 -0.79 6.77 7.51
C LEU A 175 -1.80 6.06 8.42
N THR A 176 -2.81 6.79 8.85
CA THR A 176 -4.00 6.24 9.50
C THR A 176 -5.25 7.01 9.10
N THR A 177 -6.42 6.42 9.30
CA THR A 177 -7.71 6.99 8.87
C THR A 177 -8.70 6.99 10.02
N VAL A 178 -9.40 8.12 10.22
CA VAL A 178 -10.47 8.27 11.21
C VAL A 178 -11.68 8.85 10.50
N GLY A 179 -12.69 8.02 10.26
CA GLY A 179 -13.81 8.38 9.38
C GLY A 179 -13.33 8.77 7.98
N ASP A 180 -13.75 9.95 7.50
CA ASP A 180 -13.34 10.51 6.21
C ASP A 180 -12.02 11.32 6.28
N LYS A 181 -11.25 11.24 7.39
CA LYS A 181 -9.98 11.95 7.53
C LYS A 181 -8.79 11.01 7.38
N VAL A 182 -7.78 11.44 6.64
CA VAL A 182 -6.50 10.75 6.47
C VAL A 182 -5.42 11.54 7.19
N TYR A 183 -4.73 10.91 8.13
CA TYR A 183 -3.63 11.53 8.89
C TYR A 183 -2.30 11.02 8.35
N ALA A 184 -1.35 11.93 8.15
CA ALA A 184 -0.01 11.64 7.66
C ALA A 184 1.04 12.21 8.63
N LEU A 185 1.81 11.32 9.26
CA LEU A 185 2.93 11.67 10.13
C LEU A 185 4.25 11.28 9.46
N SER A 186 5.24 12.17 9.47
CA SER A 186 6.60 11.83 9.05
C SER A 186 7.13 10.66 9.85
N LYS A 187 7.48 9.58 9.15
CA LYS A 187 8.02 8.37 9.77
C LYS A 187 9.42 8.62 10.35
N THR A 188 10.20 9.43 9.64
CA THR A 188 11.57 9.83 9.99
C THR A 188 11.69 11.34 9.87
N PRO A 189 11.20 12.13 10.86
CA PRO A 189 11.24 13.59 10.78
C PRO A 189 12.67 14.11 10.60
N SER A 190 12.80 15.16 9.80
CA SER A 190 14.02 15.88 9.44
C SER A 190 13.93 17.33 9.95
N TRP A 191 15.08 17.85 10.39
CA TRP A 191 15.26 19.24 10.84
C TRP A 191 16.09 20.09 9.87
N LEU A 192 16.49 19.52 8.74
CA LEU A 192 17.42 20.17 7.80
C LEU A 192 16.72 20.60 6.52
N SER A 193 16.00 19.67 5.89
CA SER A 193 15.35 19.89 4.61
C SER A 193 14.33 18.81 4.34
N ASP A 194 13.48 19.05 3.34
CA ASP A 194 12.62 18.03 2.76
C ASP A 194 13.46 16.88 2.13
N PRO A 195 12.88 15.67 2.05
CA PRO A 195 11.59 15.28 2.63
C PRO A 195 11.64 15.13 4.15
N ASP A 196 10.45 15.10 4.76
CA ASP A 196 10.17 14.98 6.19
C ASP A 196 10.55 16.21 7.03
N PHE A 197 10.61 17.39 6.41
CA PHE A 197 10.74 18.66 7.14
C PHE A 197 9.38 19.07 7.74
N PRO A 198 9.31 20.02 8.70
CA PRO A 198 8.03 20.56 9.13
C PRO A 198 7.18 21.11 7.97
N PRO A 199 5.84 20.95 8.01
CA PRO A 199 5.09 20.29 9.09
C PRO A 199 5.23 18.76 9.09
N TRP A 200 5.49 18.15 10.24
CA TRP A 200 5.66 16.69 10.34
C TRP A 200 4.34 15.93 10.41
N PHE A 201 3.24 16.58 10.83
CA PHE A 201 1.94 15.95 10.98
C PHE A 201 0.87 16.75 10.25
N GLU A 202 0.09 16.09 9.41
CA GLU A 202 -0.92 16.71 8.57
C GLU A 202 -2.18 15.84 8.48
N VAL A 203 -3.32 16.45 8.17
CA VAL A 203 -4.58 15.76 7.91
C VAL A 203 -5.22 16.22 6.61
N LEU A 204 -5.78 15.27 5.88
CA LEU A 204 -6.65 15.51 4.74
C LEU A 204 -8.08 15.13 5.11
N ASP A 205 -8.97 16.11 5.18
CA ASP A 205 -10.40 15.89 5.43
C ASP A 205 -11.15 15.71 4.10
N LEU A 206 -11.68 14.50 3.89
CA LEU A 206 -12.39 14.14 2.66
C LEU A 206 -13.90 14.33 2.77
N SER A 207 -14.44 14.72 3.93
CA SER A 207 -15.90 14.81 4.17
C SER A 207 -16.63 15.70 3.17
N LYS A 208 -15.98 16.78 2.72
CA LYS A 208 -16.51 17.73 1.73
C LYS A 208 -15.88 17.59 0.35
N ALA A 209 -14.94 16.66 0.17
CA ALA A 209 -14.22 16.52 -1.08
C ALA A 209 -15.16 16.06 -2.21
N LYS A 210 -14.97 16.57 -3.42
CA LYS A 210 -15.74 16.18 -4.60
C LYS A 210 -14.81 15.70 -5.69
N VAL A 211 -15.20 14.64 -6.39
CA VAL A 211 -14.47 14.16 -7.56
C VAL A 211 -14.98 14.94 -8.76
N VAL A 212 -14.10 15.70 -9.40
CA VAL A 212 -14.36 16.42 -10.64
C VAL A 212 -13.54 15.79 -11.74
N THR A 213 -14.07 15.72 -12.96
CA THR A 213 -13.35 15.19 -14.13
C THR A 213 -13.25 16.28 -15.18
N VAL A 214 -12.02 16.66 -15.54
CA VAL A 214 -11.70 17.64 -16.58
C VAL A 214 -10.72 16.99 -17.54
N ASP A 215 -11.00 17.07 -18.84
CA ASP A 215 -10.16 16.51 -19.90
C ASP A 215 -9.80 15.02 -19.69
N GLY A 216 -10.73 14.25 -19.15
CA GLY A 216 -10.55 12.82 -18.87
C GLY A 216 -9.70 12.50 -17.63
N CYS A 217 -9.17 13.51 -16.94
CA CYS A 217 -8.47 13.37 -15.67
C CYS A 217 -9.41 13.65 -14.50
N SER A 218 -9.45 12.75 -13.51
CA SER A 218 -10.23 12.96 -12.29
C SER A 218 -9.34 13.55 -11.18
N HIS A 219 -9.81 14.58 -10.51
CA HIS A 219 -9.13 15.20 -9.36
C HIS A 219 -10.12 15.51 -8.23
N LEU A 220 -9.59 15.67 -7.02
CA LEU A 220 -10.36 16.12 -5.86
C LEU A 220 -10.40 17.64 -5.76
N GLU A 221 -11.58 18.18 -5.49
CA GLU A 221 -11.81 19.58 -5.14
C GLU A 221 -12.44 19.70 -3.74
N GLY A 222 -12.25 20.86 -3.10
CA GLY A 222 -12.85 21.16 -1.80
C GLY A 222 -12.15 20.52 -0.60
N CYS A 223 -10.91 20.04 -0.78
CA CYS A 223 -10.05 19.54 0.29
C CYS A 223 -8.59 19.94 0.07
N SER A 224 -7.85 20.10 1.16
CA SER A 224 -6.41 20.34 1.18
C SER A 224 -5.80 19.63 2.39
N TRP A 225 -4.50 19.40 2.37
CA TRP A 225 -3.78 19.01 3.57
C TRP A 225 -3.72 20.17 4.55
N ILE A 226 -3.95 19.89 5.82
CA ILE A 226 -3.94 20.86 6.91
C ILE A 226 -2.85 20.43 7.89
N GLU A 227 -1.94 21.34 8.22
CA GLU A 227 -0.94 21.14 9.28
C GLU A 227 -1.62 20.90 10.63
N LEU A 228 -1.12 19.90 11.36
CA LEU A 228 -1.52 19.58 12.71
C LEU A 228 -0.36 19.84 13.68
N PRO A 229 -0.66 20.00 14.99
CA PRO A 229 0.37 20.07 16.01
C PRO A 229 1.31 18.87 15.92
N HIS A 230 2.61 19.11 15.99
CA HIS A 230 3.59 18.03 16.02
C HIS A 230 3.61 17.35 17.40
N PRO A 231 4.07 16.09 17.50
CA PRO A 231 4.29 15.45 18.79
C PRO A 231 5.13 16.34 19.74
N PRO A 232 4.73 16.56 21.01
CA PRO A 232 5.43 17.45 21.93
C PRO A 232 6.87 17.05 22.23
N CYS A 233 7.20 15.77 22.01
CA CYS A 233 8.56 15.25 22.17
C CYS A 233 9.52 15.66 21.03
N PHE A 234 9.01 16.19 19.91
CA PHE A 234 9.87 16.66 18.83
C PHE A 234 10.44 18.04 19.18
N PRO A 235 11.77 18.20 19.23
CA PRO A 235 12.36 19.50 19.50
C PRO A 235 12.07 20.47 18.35
N TRP A 236 11.19 21.45 18.55
CA TRP A 236 10.93 22.49 17.54
C TRP A 236 12.07 23.51 17.45
N LYS A 237 12.67 23.85 18.60
CA LYS A 237 13.79 24.79 18.71
C LYS A 237 15.03 24.03 19.12
N LEU A 238 15.99 23.94 18.21
CA LEU A 238 17.29 23.34 18.45
C LEU A 238 18.29 24.42 18.86
N THR A 239 19.10 24.16 19.89
CA THR A 239 20.26 25.00 20.18
C THR A 239 21.35 24.76 19.13
N PRO A 240 22.32 25.68 18.96
CA PRO A 240 23.46 25.45 18.06
C PRO A 240 24.21 24.13 18.34
N LEU A 241 24.22 23.66 19.59
CA LEU A 241 24.80 22.38 19.98
C LEU A 241 23.94 21.20 19.49
N ASP A 242 22.61 21.30 19.60
CA ASP A 242 21.69 20.26 19.11
C ASP A 242 21.78 20.10 17.58
N TYR A 243 22.10 21.18 16.85
CA TYR A 243 22.39 21.10 15.41
C TYR A 243 23.64 20.27 15.09
N MET A 244 24.61 20.15 16.00
CA MET A 244 25.78 19.30 15.80
C MET A 244 25.44 17.81 15.94
N MET A 245 24.36 17.47 16.66
CA MET A 245 23.92 16.10 16.91
C MET A 245 22.39 16.01 16.88
N LEU A 246 21.83 16.10 15.68
CA LEU A 246 20.38 15.98 15.50
C LEU A 246 19.87 14.61 15.97
N PRO A 247 18.70 14.57 16.63
CA PRO A 247 18.11 13.31 17.05
C PRO A 247 17.69 12.50 15.81
N VAL A 248 18.11 11.23 15.75
CA VAL A 248 17.59 10.28 14.76
C VAL A 248 16.29 9.70 15.31
N VAL A 249 15.17 10.29 14.89
CA VAL A 249 13.83 9.88 15.33
C VAL A 249 13.17 9.04 14.25
N VAL A 250 12.58 7.92 14.66
CA VAL A 250 11.81 7.02 13.79
C VAL A 250 10.55 6.60 14.52
N VAL A 251 9.39 6.68 13.87
CA VAL A 251 8.15 6.07 14.37
C VAL A 251 8.35 4.55 14.41
N LYS A 252 8.29 3.99 15.62
CA LYS A 252 8.50 2.56 15.88
C LYS A 252 7.19 1.80 15.82
N SER A 253 6.13 2.36 16.38
CA SER A 253 4.81 1.74 16.43
C SER A 253 3.69 2.75 16.52
N TYR A 254 2.54 2.39 15.97
CA TYR A 254 1.34 3.22 16.00
C TYR A 254 0.05 2.39 15.91
N VAL A 255 -1.03 2.90 16.47
CA VAL A 255 -2.37 2.30 16.42
C VAL A 255 -3.44 3.37 16.58
N LEU A 256 -4.60 3.16 15.96
CA LEU A 256 -5.79 3.96 16.22
C LEU A 256 -6.69 3.22 17.21
N VAL A 257 -6.99 3.84 18.34
CA VAL A 257 -7.92 3.34 19.36
C VAL A 257 -8.99 4.40 19.55
N ASP A 258 -10.23 4.10 19.18
CA ASP A 258 -11.34 5.06 19.13
C ASP A 258 -10.98 6.34 18.34
N THR A 259 -10.78 7.46 19.03
CA THR A 259 -10.39 8.75 18.46
C THR A 259 -8.92 9.11 18.72
N TYR A 260 -8.16 8.22 19.36
CA TYR A 260 -6.76 8.42 19.73
C TYR A 260 -5.82 7.73 18.76
N ILE A 261 -4.93 8.50 18.14
CA ILE A 261 -3.79 7.95 17.39
C ILE A 261 -2.63 7.80 18.37
N LEU A 262 -2.35 6.57 18.80
CA LEU A 262 -1.23 6.24 19.67
C LEU A 262 0.04 6.06 18.84
N VAL A 263 1.16 6.64 19.29
CA VAL A 263 2.45 6.57 18.61
C VAL A 263 3.58 6.40 19.63
N SER A 264 4.53 5.54 19.28
CA SER A 264 5.81 5.37 19.96
C SER A 264 6.97 5.56 18.99
N PHE A 265 8.05 6.17 19.46
CA PHE A 265 9.26 6.40 18.68
C PHE A 265 10.38 5.44 19.09
N ASN A 266 11.48 5.42 18.33
CA ASN A 266 12.70 4.69 18.71
C ASN A 266 13.39 5.28 19.95
N GLN A 267 13.08 6.53 20.29
CA GLN A 267 13.55 7.21 21.50
C GLN A 267 12.76 6.74 22.73
N LEU A 268 13.38 6.74 23.91
CA LEU A 268 12.75 6.38 25.19
C LEU A 268 11.84 7.49 25.74
N TRP A 269 11.03 8.09 24.86
CA TRP A 269 10.11 9.17 25.20
C TRP A 269 8.77 8.68 25.73
N GLY A 270 8.47 7.39 25.58
CA GLY A 270 7.20 6.77 25.93
C GLY A 270 6.19 6.80 24.79
N THR A 271 4.92 6.63 25.14
CA THR A 271 3.79 6.60 24.20
C THR A 271 3.01 7.91 24.27
N TYR A 272 2.71 8.46 23.10
CA TYR A 272 1.90 9.66 22.94
C TYR A 272 0.59 9.31 22.23
N ALA A 273 -0.50 9.97 22.63
CA ALA A 273 -1.82 9.87 22.02
C ALA A 273 -2.19 11.22 21.42
N PHE A 274 -2.51 11.26 20.13
CA PHE A 274 -3.15 12.41 19.50
C PHE A 274 -4.65 12.23 19.55
N ASP A 275 -5.35 13.13 20.24
CA ASP A 275 -6.80 13.17 20.29
C ASP A 275 -7.33 13.90 19.05
N THR A 276 -8.00 13.16 18.18
CA THR A 276 -8.54 13.73 16.94
C THR A 276 -9.75 14.64 17.14
N ASN A 277 -10.38 14.63 18.33
CA ASN A 277 -11.49 15.52 18.66
C ASN A 277 -11.02 16.89 19.16
N SER A 278 -10.08 16.91 20.11
CA SER A 278 -9.50 18.16 20.64
C SER A 278 -8.37 18.70 19.77
N VAL A 279 -7.79 17.88 18.89
CA VAL A 279 -6.63 18.22 18.06
C VAL A 279 -5.39 18.49 18.92
N ASP A 280 -5.22 17.71 20.00
CA ASP A 280 -4.13 17.87 20.96
C ASP A 280 -3.38 16.55 21.22
N TRP A 281 -2.13 16.68 21.70
CA TRP A 281 -1.29 15.55 22.08
C TRP A 281 -1.22 15.36 23.59
N HIS A 282 -1.25 14.10 24.01
CA HIS A 282 -1.09 13.70 25.41
C HIS A 282 -0.01 12.64 25.53
N LYS A 283 0.82 12.72 26.57
CA LYS A 283 1.69 11.60 26.94
C LYS A 283 0.89 10.64 27.82
N VAL A 284 0.75 9.40 27.38
CA VAL A 284 -0.14 8.40 28.01
C VAL A 284 0.61 7.27 28.71
N ASP A 285 1.88 7.07 28.36
CA ASP A 285 2.75 6.10 29.03
C ASP A 285 4.22 6.54 28.91
N ASN A 286 5.06 6.14 29.88
CA ASN A 286 6.50 6.25 29.81
C ASN A 286 7.15 5.09 29.04
N GLN A 287 6.44 3.97 28.89
CA GLN A 287 6.85 2.84 28.09
C GLN A 287 6.45 2.99 26.62
N LEU A 288 7.16 2.28 25.76
CA LEU A 288 6.82 2.18 24.35
C LEU A 288 5.72 1.15 24.15
N LEU A 289 4.90 1.34 23.10
CA LEU A 289 3.95 0.34 22.66
C LEU A 289 4.66 -1.02 22.43
N PRO A 290 4.08 -2.15 22.89
CA PRO A 290 4.74 -3.46 22.91
C PRO A 290 4.70 -4.19 21.55
N PHE A 291 4.68 -3.44 20.45
CA PHE A 291 4.68 -3.95 19.07
C PHE A 291 5.48 -3.05 18.15
N ILE A 292 5.71 -3.50 16.91
CA ILE A 292 6.40 -2.77 15.85
C ILE A 292 5.46 -2.51 14.67
N GLY A 293 5.55 -1.31 14.09
CA GLY A 293 4.72 -0.90 12.97
C GLY A 293 3.28 -0.60 13.39
N ARG A 294 2.33 -0.91 12.49
CA ARG A 294 0.91 -0.70 12.73
C ARG A 294 0.32 -1.88 13.50
N ALA A 295 -0.47 -1.63 14.53
CA ALA A 295 -1.44 -2.60 14.99
C ALA A 295 -2.79 -2.37 14.29
N THR A 296 -3.40 -3.45 13.78
CA THR A 296 -4.64 -3.41 12.99
C THR A 296 -5.81 -3.93 13.82
N PRO A 297 -6.97 -3.26 13.82
CA PRO A 297 -8.16 -3.74 14.53
C PRO A 297 -8.58 -5.15 14.08
N HIS A 298 -8.95 -6.00 15.02
CA HIS A 298 -9.42 -7.37 14.85
C HIS A 298 -10.49 -7.67 15.90
N GLY A 299 -11.73 -7.25 15.64
CA GLY A 299 -12.79 -7.25 16.65
C GLY A 299 -12.48 -6.25 17.76
N SER A 300 -12.54 -6.71 19.02
CA SER A 300 -12.17 -5.93 20.22
C SER A 300 -10.67 -5.91 20.51
N LEU A 301 -9.86 -6.63 19.72
CA LEU A 301 -8.41 -6.71 19.86
C LEU A 301 -7.72 -5.97 18.70
N PHE A 302 -6.42 -5.82 18.83
CA PHE A 302 -5.54 -5.35 17.77
C PHE A 302 -4.48 -6.40 17.48
N LEU A 303 -4.21 -6.68 16.21
CA LEU A 303 -3.12 -7.57 15.80
C LEU A 303 -1.89 -6.74 15.44
N GLY A 304 -0.72 -7.14 15.94
CA GLY A 304 0.54 -6.40 15.80
C GLY A 304 1.77 -7.32 15.83
N LEU A 305 2.87 -6.89 15.21
CA LEU A 305 4.14 -7.62 15.30
C LEU A 305 4.77 -7.41 16.67
N SER A 306 5.05 -8.48 17.39
CA SER A 306 5.73 -8.41 18.70
C SER A 306 7.12 -7.77 18.65
N LYS A 307 7.84 -8.00 17.55
CA LYS A 307 9.17 -7.43 17.25
C LYS A 307 9.37 -7.39 15.74
N HIS A 308 10.47 -6.79 15.29
CA HIS A 308 10.84 -6.79 13.88
C HIS A 308 10.98 -8.24 13.37
N ASN A 309 10.23 -8.61 12.34
CA ASN A 309 10.11 -9.99 11.84
C ASN A 309 9.73 -11.02 12.93
N GLY A 310 9.03 -10.58 13.98
CA GLY A 310 8.52 -11.44 15.04
C GLY A 310 7.13 -11.99 14.72
N PRO A 311 6.61 -12.87 15.59
CA PRO A 311 5.26 -13.39 15.47
C PRO A 311 4.20 -12.29 15.63
N ILE A 312 3.02 -12.57 15.08
CA ILE A 312 1.80 -11.80 15.33
C ILE A 312 1.33 -12.11 16.75
N ASN A 313 1.11 -11.06 17.54
CA ASN A 313 0.36 -11.15 18.79
C ASN A 313 -0.92 -10.31 18.68
N ALA A 314 -1.86 -10.61 19.58
CA ALA A 314 -3.02 -9.78 19.81
C ALA A 314 -2.80 -8.88 21.03
N TYR A 315 -3.37 -7.69 20.99
CA TYR A 315 -3.24 -6.67 22.01
C TYR A 315 -4.63 -6.16 22.35
N ARG A 316 -5.00 -6.25 23.63
CA ARG A 316 -6.14 -5.50 24.16
C ARG A 316 -5.63 -4.13 24.58
N ILE A 317 -6.04 -3.08 23.88
CA ILE A 317 -5.56 -1.73 24.08
C ILE A 317 -6.76 -0.87 24.46
N ASN A 318 -6.75 -0.31 25.67
CA ASN A 318 -7.79 0.60 26.14
C ASN A 318 -7.18 1.95 26.47
N VAL A 319 -7.86 3.02 26.03
CA VAL A 319 -7.55 4.40 26.40
C VAL A 319 -8.74 4.92 27.18
N THR A 320 -8.54 5.25 28.46
CA THR A 320 -9.60 5.78 29.33
C THR A 320 -9.35 7.24 29.63
N THR A 321 -10.39 8.06 29.61
CA THR A 321 -10.33 9.49 29.96
C THR A 321 -11.02 9.69 31.32
N PRO A 322 -10.27 9.79 32.42
CA PRO A 322 -10.86 9.88 33.76
C PRO A 322 -11.36 11.30 34.10
N ASP A 323 -12.18 11.90 33.23
CA ASP A 323 -12.69 13.30 33.23
C ASP A 323 -11.83 14.34 32.48
N LYS A 324 -12.44 15.50 32.19
CA LYS A 324 -11.94 16.56 31.29
C LYS A 324 -10.58 17.17 31.67
N ASP A 325 -10.12 16.98 32.91
CA ASP A 325 -8.90 17.61 33.44
C ASP A 325 -7.71 16.63 33.57
N HIS A 326 -7.90 15.35 33.23
CA HIS A 326 -6.86 14.34 33.38
C HIS A 326 -6.38 13.79 32.04
N ALA A 327 -5.08 13.55 31.95
CA ALA A 327 -4.48 12.91 30.79
C ALA A 327 -5.08 11.50 30.60
N PRO A 328 -5.31 11.07 29.34
CA PRO A 328 -5.79 9.73 29.07
C PRO A 328 -4.84 8.67 29.64
N ASN A 329 -5.41 7.62 30.23
CA ASN A 329 -4.68 6.48 30.76
C ASN A 329 -4.71 5.32 29.77
N LEU A 330 -3.55 4.73 29.52
CA LEU A 330 -3.35 3.63 28.58
C LEU A 330 -3.14 2.31 29.36
N SER A 331 -3.96 1.30 29.04
CA SER A 331 -3.73 -0.08 29.50
C SER A 331 -3.58 -1.00 28.30
N ILE A 332 -2.54 -1.85 28.32
CA ILE A 332 -2.28 -2.82 27.26
C ILE A 332 -2.08 -4.21 27.86
N THR A 333 -2.84 -5.19 27.37
CA THR A 333 -2.60 -6.62 27.63
C THR A 333 -2.16 -7.30 26.36
N VAL A 334 -1.07 -8.08 26.43
CA VAL A 334 -0.53 -8.85 25.30
C VAL A 334 -1.04 -10.28 25.37
N LEU A 335 -1.58 -10.77 24.27
CA LEU A 335 -2.13 -12.11 24.11
C LEU A 335 -1.37 -12.81 22.96
N PRO A 336 -0.62 -13.88 23.23
CA PRO A 336 0.01 -14.66 22.17
C PRO A 336 -1.04 -15.19 21.19
N VAL A 337 -0.76 -15.11 19.88
CA VAL A 337 -1.60 -15.75 18.86
C VAL A 337 -0.95 -17.05 18.45
N LYS A 338 -1.70 -18.16 18.59
CA LYS A 338 -1.20 -19.49 18.29
C LYS A 338 -2.08 -20.20 17.27
N TYR A 339 -1.42 -20.89 16.35
CA TYR A 339 -2.04 -21.88 15.49
C TYR A 339 -1.52 -23.25 15.92
N MET A 340 -2.41 -24.09 16.46
CA MET A 340 -2.00 -25.24 17.27
C MET A 340 -1.08 -24.76 18.41
N ASP A 341 0.10 -25.36 18.57
CA ASP A 341 1.09 -24.94 19.58
C ASP A 341 2.15 -23.95 19.03
N ASN A 342 2.03 -23.52 17.78
CA ASN A 342 3.04 -22.70 17.11
C ASN A 342 2.65 -21.23 17.05
N GLU A 343 3.64 -20.34 17.15
CA GLU A 343 3.47 -18.92 16.89
C GLU A 343 3.12 -18.67 15.42
N VAL A 344 2.27 -17.66 15.18
CA VAL A 344 1.86 -17.30 13.82
C VAL A 344 2.85 -16.29 13.21
N ASP A 345 3.54 -16.71 12.15
CA ASP A 345 4.42 -15.82 11.37
C ASP A 345 3.61 -14.84 10.51
N ALA A 346 3.97 -13.57 10.62
CA ALA A 346 3.35 -12.48 9.89
C ALA A 346 3.87 -12.31 8.46
N GLY A 347 5.05 -12.86 8.16
CA GLY A 347 5.76 -12.47 6.95
C GLY A 347 6.05 -10.95 6.90
N PRO A 348 6.28 -10.38 5.71
CA PRO A 348 6.50 -8.95 5.51
C PRO A 348 5.27 -8.06 5.80
N CYS A 349 4.05 -8.57 5.66
CA CYS A 349 2.85 -7.82 6.03
C CYS A 349 1.67 -8.73 6.38
N PHE A 350 0.77 -8.23 7.21
CA PHE A 350 -0.47 -8.90 7.58
C PHE A 350 -1.58 -7.86 7.70
N PHE A 351 -2.83 -8.31 7.65
CA PHE A 351 -4.00 -7.44 7.80
C PHE A 351 -5.17 -8.23 8.37
N SER A 352 -6.03 -7.55 9.15
CA SER A 352 -7.28 -8.15 9.62
C SER A 352 -8.33 -8.13 8.52
N LEU A 353 -9.14 -9.18 8.51
CA LEU A 353 -10.39 -9.25 7.76
C LEU A 353 -11.57 -9.03 8.73
N GLU A 354 -12.78 -9.07 8.17
CA GLU A 354 -14.01 -9.21 8.97
C GLU A 354 -14.12 -10.65 9.54
N ASP A 355 -15.13 -10.86 10.38
CA ASP A 355 -15.54 -12.18 10.89
C ASP A 355 -14.46 -12.96 11.65
N GLY A 356 -13.56 -12.24 12.34
CA GLY A 356 -12.49 -12.87 13.13
C GLY A 356 -11.44 -13.56 12.27
N CYS A 357 -11.34 -13.24 10.98
CA CYS A 357 -10.26 -13.73 10.13
C CYS A 357 -9.13 -12.70 9.99
N PHE A 358 -7.92 -13.16 9.70
CA PHE A 358 -6.81 -12.29 9.31
C PHE A 358 -5.90 -13.00 8.32
N CYS A 359 -5.14 -12.23 7.56
CA CYS A 359 -4.21 -12.77 6.58
C CYS A 359 -2.77 -12.36 6.88
N SER A 360 -1.86 -13.30 6.72
CA SER A 360 -0.41 -13.09 6.61
C SER A 360 -0.01 -13.18 5.13
N PHE A 361 0.87 -12.30 4.70
CA PHE A 361 1.32 -12.21 3.32
C PHE A 361 2.83 -12.27 3.27
N SER A 362 3.33 -13.17 2.44
CA SER A 362 4.74 -13.26 2.11
C SER A 362 4.95 -13.14 0.61
N PHE A 363 6.10 -12.59 0.23
CA PHE A 363 6.49 -12.51 -1.15
C PHE A 363 7.96 -12.83 -1.32
N SER A 364 8.29 -13.39 -2.48
CA SER A 364 9.65 -13.60 -2.94
C SER A 364 9.79 -13.07 -4.34
N LEU A 365 10.93 -12.44 -4.62
CA LEU A 365 11.27 -11.99 -5.96
C LEU A 365 12.08 -13.08 -6.67
N ASP A 366 11.74 -13.36 -7.92
CA ASP A 366 12.45 -14.36 -8.71
C ASP A 366 13.80 -13.79 -9.19
N SER A 367 14.87 -14.31 -8.62
CA SER A 367 16.25 -13.92 -8.96
C SER A 367 16.68 -14.36 -10.36
N CYS A 368 15.99 -15.32 -10.97
CA CYS A 368 16.30 -15.80 -12.33
C CYS A 368 15.64 -14.94 -13.41
N SER A 369 14.60 -14.19 -13.05
CA SER A 369 13.85 -13.33 -13.96
C SER A 369 14.21 -11.86 -13.70
N ILE A 370 15.25 -11.35 -14.35
CA ILE A 370 15.81 -10.02 -14.07
C ILE A 370 15.79 -9.08 -15.28
N THR A 371 15.82 -7.77 -15.01
CA THR A 371 16.04 -6.71 -15.99
C THR A 371 17.10 -5.74 -15.53
N LEU A 372 17.91 -5.24 -16.45
CA LEU A 372 18.90 -4.21 -16.17
C LEU A 372 18.28 -2.83 -16.34
N HIS A 373 18.45 -1.96 -15.35
CA HIS A 373 18.11 -0.55 -15.50
C HIS A 373 19.12 0.14 -16.42
N PRO A 374 18.68 0.77 -17.53
CA PRO A 374 19.58 1.27 -18.57
C PRO A 374 20.56 2.35 -18.08
N LYS A 375 20.13 3.24 -17.16
CA LYS A 375 21.00 4.31 -16.62
C LYS A 375 21.82 3.91 -15.38
N LYS A 376 21.20 3.36 -14.32
CA LYS A 376 21.85 3.01 -13.05
C LYS A 376 22.67 1.71 -13.08
N ARG A 377 22.49 0.86 -14.11
CA ARG A 377 23.11 -0.47 -14.22
C ARG A 377 22.82 -1.40 -13.02
N GLU A 378 21.65 -1.23 -12.40
CA GLU A 378 21.14 -2.07 -11.32
C GLU A 378 20.19 -3.14 -11.88
N LEU A 379 20.13 -4.31 -11.23
CA LEU A 379 19.30 -5.45 -11.63
C LEU A 379 17.99 -5.50 -10.85
N PHE A 380 16.88 -5.71 -11.55
CA PHE A 380 15.54 -5.72 -10.97
C PHE A 380 14.76 -7.00 -11.34
N PRO A 381 14.20 -7.72 -10.35
CA PRO A 381 13.36 -8.88 -10.60
C PRO A 381 12.06 -8.53 -11.32
N LYS A 382 11.77 -9.19 -12.44
CA LYS A 382 10.55 -9.03 -13.25
C LYS A 382 9.36 -9.83 -12.72
N GLU A 383 9.60 -10.75 -11.82
CA GLU A 383 8.59 -11.69 -11.33
C GLU A 383 8.58 -11.71 -9.80
N ALA A 384 7.39 -11.65 -9.23
CA ALA A 384 7.18 -11.81 -7.80
C ALA A 384 6.15 -12.92 -7.55
N HIS A 385 6.51 -13.80 -6.62
CA HIS A 385 5.67 -14.87 -6.12
C HIS A 385 5.12 -14.43 -4.78
N LEU A 386 3.82 -14.61 -4.58
CA LEU A 386 3.11 -14.11 -3.42
C LEU A 386 2.38 -15.29 -2.77
N ASN A 387 2.51 -15.44 -1.46
CA ASN A 387 1.78 -16.43 -0.70
C ASN A 387 0.93 -15.72 0.36
N LEU A 388 -0.37 -15.89 0.25
CA LEU A 388 -1.36 -15.41 1.22
C LEU A 388 -1.78 -16.59 2.10
N ARG A 389 -1.66 -16.41 3.41
CA ARG A 389 -2.16 -17.35 4.43
C ARG A 389 -3.31 -16.69 5.17
N THR A 390 -4.49 -17.31 5.16
CA THR A 390 -5.66 -16.84 5.90
C THR A 390 -5.83 -17.68 7.15
N TYR A 391 -6.08 -17.02 8.27
CA TYR A 391 -6.26 -17.58 9.60
C TYR A 391 -7.62 -17.21 10.15
N GLN A 392 -8.27 -18.12 10.87
CA GLN A 392 -9.54 -17.87 11.57
C GLN A 392 -9.36 -17.97 13.08
N THR A 393 -9.69 -16.89 13.79
CA THR A 393 -9.66 -16.84 15.25
C THR A 393 -10.80 -17.66 15.84
N GLU A 394 -10.50 -18.45 16.86
CA GLU A 394 -11.49 -19.23 17.61
C GLU A 394 -12.31 -18.33 18.55
N ASN A 395 -13.64 -18.53 18.57
CA ASN A 395 -14.57 -17.90 19.52
C ASN A 395 -14.34 -16.39 19.76
N PRO A 396 -14.47 -15.53 18.73
CA PRO A 396 -14.19 -14.09 18.83
C PRO A 396 -15.02 -13.38 19.92
N SER A 397 -16.21 -13.89 20.25
CA SER A 397 -17.11 -13.36 21.29
C SER A 397 -16.65 -13.63 22.73
N SER A 398 -15.81 -14.65 22.96
CA SER A 398 -15.31 -14.99 24.31
C SER A 398 -14.24 -14.02 24.81
N LEU A 399 -13.65 -13.23 23.90
CA LEU A 399 -12.64 -12.21 24.18
C LEU A 399 -13.26 -10.88 24.66
N GLU A 400 -14.59 -10.79 24.74
CA GLU A 400 -15.33 -9.64 25.30
C GLU A 400 -15.53 -9.71 26.83
N VAL A 401 -15.17 -10.83 27.47
CA VAL A 401 -15.46 -11.06 28.90
C VAL A 401 -14.52 -10.27 29.83
N GLN A 402 -15.13 -9.68 30.87
CA GLN A 402 -14.57 -8.81 31.91
C GLN A 402 -13.33 -9.36 32.63
N GLU A 403 -12.48 -8.42 33.06
CA GLU A 403 -11.18 -8.58 33.74
C GLU A 403 -11.17 -9.55 34.94
N GLU A 404 -12.29 -9.77 35.62
CA GLU A 404 -12.32 -10.54 36.87
C GLU A 404 -12.17 -12.06 36.70
N THR A 405 -12.38 -12.61 35.49
CA THR A 405 -12.32 -14.08 35.29
C THR A 405 -10.98 -14.58 34.71
N LEU A 406 -10.09 -13.66 34.31
CA LEU A 406 -8.86 -13.98 33.54
C LEU A 406 -7.60 -14.19 34.41
N LEU A 407 -7.68 -14.00 35.73
CA LEU A 407 -6.52 -14.12 36.61
C LEU A 407 -6.01 -15.56 36.84
N ALA A 408 -6.73 -16.58 36.36
CA ALA A 408 -6.38 -18.00 36.58
C ALA A 408 -5.77 -18.71 35.37
N VAL A 409 -5.81 -18.12 34.16
CA VAL A 409 -5.34 -18.77 32.91
C VAL A 409 -4.60 -17.72 32.09
N ASN A 410 -3.34 -17.98 31.71
CA ASN A 410 -2.63 -17.14 30.74
C ASN A 410 -3.45 -17.08 29.45
N PRO A 411 -4.12 -15.96 29.13
CA PRO A 411 -5.03 -15.93 28.01
C PRO A 411 -4.24 -15.88 26.71
N GLU A 412 -4.60 -16.77 25.79
CA GLU A 412 -4.04 -16.84 24.44
C GLU A 412 -5.16 -16.78 23.40
N VAL A 413 -4.83 -16.32 22.20
CA VAL A 413 -5.74 -16.30 21.05
C VAL A 413 -5.42 -17.51 20.18
N ALA A 414 -6.30 -18.50 20.20
CA ALA A 414 -6.19 -19.69 19.36
C ALA A 414 -6.79 -19.43 17.96
N VAL A 415 -6.17 -20.02 16.95
CA VAL A 415 -6.57 -19.97 15.54
C VAL A 415 -6.82 -21.40 15.05
N CYS A 416 -7.97 -21.67 14.45
CA CYS A 416 -8.42 -23.04 14.14
C CYS A 416 -8.16 -23.50 12.71
N SER A 417 -8.00 -22.57 11.76
CA SER A 417 -7.91 -22.91 10.34
C SER A 417 -6.86 -22.06 9.63
N GLN A 418 -6.22 -22.68 8.65
CA GLN A 418 -5.22 -22.06 7.80
C GLN A 418 -5.50 -22.42 6.34
N TRP A 419 -5.69 -21.40 5.49
CA TRP A 419 -5.81 -21.56 4.04
C TRP A 419 -4.66 -20.85 3.34
N GLU A 420 -4.07 -21.51 2.34
CA GLU A 420 -2.96 -20.96 1.58
C GLU A 420 -3.34 -20.72 0.11
N GLN A 421 -3.00 -19.53 -0.40
CA GLN A 421 -3.13 -19.19 -1.81
C GLN A 421 -1.80 -18.66 -2.34
N ALA A 422 -1.32 -19.26 -3.43
CA ALA A 422 -0.14 -18.82 -4.14
C ALA A 422 -0.52 -18.02 -5.39
N PHE A 423 0.12 -16.87 -5.56
CA PHE A 423 -0.08 -15.97 -6.68
C PHE A 423 1.23 -15.60 -7.36
N LYS A 424 1.12 -15.19 -8.63
CA LYS A 424 2.23 -14.65 -9.41
C LYS A 424 1.85 -13.34 -10.08
N ILE A 425 2.76 -12.37 -9.99
CA ILE A 425 2.69 -11.11 -10.73
C ILE A 425 3.98 -10.89 -11.51
N CYS A 426 3.85 -10.27 -12.68
CA CYS A 426 4.98 -10.00 -13.57
C CYS A 426 5.00 -8.51 -13.96
N SER A 427 6.21 -7.99 -14.15
CA SER A 427 6.53 -6.64 -14.58
C SER A 427 7.56 -6.69 -15.70
N SER A 428 7.33 -5.98 -16.79
CA SER A 428 8.32 -5.81 -17.86
C SER A 428 9.55 -5.03 -17.38
N HIS A 429 9.37 -4.17 -16.37
CA HIS A 429 10.39 -3.23 -15.91
C HIS A 429 10.96 -3.56 -14.52
N GLY A 430 10.52 -4.66 -13.92
CA GLY A 430 10.94 -5.09 -12.59
C GLY A 430 10.06 -4.57 -11.44
N PHE A 431 10.28 -5.09 -10.24
CA PHE A 431 9.60 -4.74 -8.99
C PHE A 431 10.55 -4.06 -8.01
N CYS A 432 10.00 -3.17 -7.18
CA CYS A 432 10.71 -2.60 -6.05
C CYS A 432 10.51 -3.49 -4.82
N PRO A 433 11.58 -4.06 -4.22
CA PRO A 433 11.45 -4.97 -3.09
C PRO A 433 10.78 -4.37 -1.86
N SER A 434 10.83 -3.05 -1.70
CA SER A 434 10.39 -2.34 -0.49
C SER A 434 9.04 -1.63 -0.63
N ALA A 435 8.30 -1.83 -1.73
CA ALA A 435 7.11 -1.04 -2.03
C ALA A 435 5.90 -1.92 -2.45
N PHE A 436 5.54 -2.83 -1.54
CA PHE A 436 4.27 -3.55 -1.57
C PHE A 436 3.40 -3.10 -0.40
N ALA A 437 2.13 -2.82 -0.66
CA ALA A 437 1.13 -2.56 0.37
C ALA A 437 -0.07 -3.46 0.12
N LEU A 438 -0.53 -4.15 1.16
CA LEU A 438 -1.72 -4.99 1.12
C LEU A 438 -2.78 -4.36 2.01
N LEU A 439 -3.97 -4.17 1.46
CA LEU A 439 -5.04 -3.38 2.07
C LEU A 439 -6.34 -4.16 2.05
N SER A 440 -7.05 -4.18 3.17
CA SER A 440 -8.47 -4.54 3.21
C SER A 440 -9.30 -3.28 3.03
N VAL A 441 -10.35 -3.40 2.22
CA VAL A 441 -11.18 -2.29 1.75
C VAL A 441 -12.66 -2.61 1.94
#